data_AF-A0A914XS66-F1
#
_entry.id   AF-A0A914XS66-F1
#
_cell.length_a   1.000
_cell.length_b   1.000
_cell.length_c   1.000
_cell.angle_alpha   90.00
_cell.angle_beta   90.00
_cell.angle_gamma   90.00
#
_symmetry.space_group_name_H-M   'P 1'
#
loop_
_entity.id
_entity.type
_entity.pdbx_description
1 polymer ?
#
loop_
_entity_poly.entity_id
_entity_poly.type
_entity_poly.pdbx_seq_one_letter_code
_entity_poly.pdbx_strand_id
1 'polypeptide(L)'
;MAAANAFVARTVRAVPFFTRLWLGYTHNSLRSQGMEEFVHKYLPLIREGNPHLQYVFHRTHVQCDPHVVGEFEWTRQQRKNVSYKTAEQVLAIVEEMMVGGDYRKGRRRHICTRLPRGRVLLEEEQRGHDVFKVYSKWKADLD
;
A
#
# COMPACT_ATOMS: atom_id res chain seq x y z
N MET A 1 -0.27 16.24 -1.27
CA MET A 1 -0.56 14.80 -1.02
C MET A 1 0.29 14.21 0.12
N ALA A 2 1.60 14.46 0.19
CA ALA A 2 2.49 13.92 1.24
C ALA A 2 1.99 14.11 2.70
N ALA A 3 1.46 15.29 3.05
CA ALA A 3 0.97 15.57 4.41
C ALA A 3 -0.25 14.70 4.81
N ALA A 4 -1.15 14.42 3.86
CA ALA A 4 -2.30 13.55 4.09
C ALA A 4 -1.86 12.09 4.32
N ASN A 5 -0.82 11.65 3.62
CA ASN A 5 -0.30 10.28 3.74
C ASN A 5 0.45 10.05 5.06
N ALA A 6 1.22 11.04 5.52
CA ALA A 6 1.85 10.99 6.85
C ALA A 6 0.80 10.98 7.99
N PHE A 7 -0.28 11.76 7.85
CA PHE A 7 -1.40 11.74 8.79
C PHE A 7 -2.08 10.37 8.84
N VAL A 8 -2.31 9.75 7.69
CA VAL A 8 -2.89 8.40 7.59
C VAL A 8 -1.99 7.38 8.28
N ALA A 9 -0.68 7.38 7.99
CA ALA A 9 0.24 6.43 8.62
C ALA A 9 0.22 6.49 10.17
N ARG A 10 0.00 7.67 10.75
CA ARG A 10 -0.10 7.86 12.20
C ARG A 10 -1.46 7.43 12.77
N THR A 11 -2.53 7.59 12.00
CA THR A 11 -3.92 7.35 12.45
C THR A 11 -4.41 5.93 12.15
N VAL A 12 -3.79 5.20 11.22
CA VAL A 12 -4.17 3.82 10.91
C VAL A 12 -4.08 2.94 12.15
N ARG A 13 -5.18 2.24 12.43
CA ARG A 13 -5.32 1.27 13.51
C ARG A 13 -5.71 -0.07 12.94
N ALA A 14 -5.02 -1.11 13.38
CA ALA A 14 -5.29 -2.47 12.96
C ALA A 14 -6.61 -2.99 13.55
N VAL A 15 -7.36 -3.74 12.75
CA VAL A 15 -8.50 -4.52 13.25
C VAL A 15 -7.98 -5.62 14.19
N PRO A 16 -8.69 -6.00 15.26
CA PRO A 16 -8.21 -6.98 16.25
C PRO A 16 -7.80 -8.33 15.67
N PHE A 17 -8.36 -8.72 14.52
CA PHE A 17 -8.05 -9.99 13.85
C PHE A 17 -6.76 -9.96 13.04
N PHE A 18 -6.16 -8.78 12.81
CA PHE A 18 -4.89 -8.63 12.10
C PHE A 18 -3.76 -8.86 13.10
N THR A 19 -2.95 -9.89 12.90
CA THR A 19 -1.98 -10.35 13.91
C THR A 19 -0.54 -10.02 13.53
N ARG A 20 -0.21 -10.12 12.24
CA ARG A 20 1.16 -9.97 11.76
C ARG A 20 1.23 -9.26 10.41
N LEU A 21 2.16 -8.30 10.29
CA LEU A 21 2.55 -7.69 9.03
C LEU A 21 3.94 -8.17 8.63
N TRP A 22 4.03 -8.84 7.49
CA TRP A 22 5.29 -9.29 6.89
C TRP A 22 5.62 -8.48 5.64
N LEU A 23 6.84 -7.96 5.61
CA LEU A 23 7.36 -7.12 4.53
C LEU A 23 8.63 -7.75 3.97
N GLY A 24 8.56 -8.19 2.71
CA GLY A 24 9.68 -8.79 1.99
C GLY A 24 10.10 -7.93 0.81
N TYR A 25 11.39 -7.57 0.72
CA TYR A 25 11.91 -6.80 -0.41
C TYR A 25 13.41 -6.99 -0.63
N THR A 26 13.84 -6.82 -1.89
CA THR A 26 15.26 -6.77 -2.25
C THR A 26 15.82 -5.38 -1.97
N HIS A 27 17.02 -5.30 -1.41
CA HIS A 27 17.70 -4.02 -1.21
C HIS A 27 18.25 -3.45 -2.52
N ASN A 28 18.16 -2.13 -2.71
CA ASN A 28 18.79 -1.42 -3.84
C ASN A 28 18.35 -1.93 -5.23
N SER A 29 17.07 -2.29 -5.35
CA SER A 29 16.45 -2.64 -6.63
C SER A 29 15.38 -1.61 -6.98
N LEU A 30 15.34 -1.22 -8.26
CA LEU A 30 14.33 -0.28 -8.78
C LEU A 30 12.90 -0.79 -8.50
N ARG A 31 12.71 -2.12 -8.52
CA ARG A 31 11.41 -2.76 -8.26
C ARG A 31 10.90 -2.55 -6.85
N SER A 32 11.81 -2.49 -5.88
CA SER A 32 11.51 -2.41 -4.44
C SER A 32 11.74 -1.02 -3.86
N GLN A 33 12.13 -0.04 -4.66
CA GLN A 33 12.43 1.32 -4.22
C GLN A 33 11.31 1.91 -3.35
N GLY A 34 10.05 1.83 -3.79
CA GLY A 34 8.94 2.37 -3.00
C GLY A 34 8.65 1.60 -1.72
N MET A 35 8.97 0.30 -1.65
CA MET A 35 8.89 -0.48 -0.41
C MET A 35 9.96 -0.03 0.59
N GLU A 36 11.18 0.20 0.11
CA GLU A 36 12.29 0.68 0.93
C GLU A 36 11.99 2.06 1.50
N GLU A 37 11.51 2.99 0.67
CA GLU A 37 11.04 4.30 1.13
C GLU A 37 9.88 4.21 2.13
N PHE A 38 8.93 3.30 1.93
CA PHE A 38 7.83 3.06 2.86
C PHE A 38 8.33 2.60 4.23
N VAL A 39 9.29 1.66 4.25
CA VAL A 39 9.90 1.14 5.48
C VAL A 39 10.63 2.23 6.26
N HIS A 40 11.29 3.17 5.57
CA HIS A 40 11.97 4.28 6.23
C HIS A 40 11.01 5.38 6.72
N LYS A 41 10.00 5.74 5.93
CA LYS A 41 9.14 6.90 6.19
C LYS A 41 7.92 6.59 7.05
N TYR A 42 7.17 5.54 6.74
CA TYR A 42 5.83 5.33 7.28
C TYR A 42 5.74 4.23 8.32
N LEU A 43 6.57 3.20 8.19
CA LEU A 43 6.53 2.05 9.10
C LEU A 43 6.76 2.42 10.58
N PRO A 44 7.71 3.32 10.96
CA PRO A 44 7.87 3.71 12.36
C PRO A 44 6.59 4.32 12.96
N LEU A 45 5.91 5.17 12.19
CA LEU A 45 4.66 5.82 12.61
C LEU A 45 3.53 4.80 12.83
N ILE A 46 3.45 3.79 11.96
CA ILE A 46 2.44 2.73 12.06
C ILE A 46 2.70 1.86 13.29
N ARG A 47 3.98 1.56 13.59
CA ARG A 47 4.38 0.78 14.77
C ARG A 47 4.06 1.49 16.08
N GLU A 48 4.32 2.80 16.17
CA GLU A 48 3.94 3.61 17.32
C GLU A 48 2.43 3.57 17.58
N GLY A 49 1.63 3.55 16.50
CA GLY A 49 0.19 3.45 16.58
C GLY A 49 -0.36 2.06 16.93
N ASN A 50 0.39 1.00 16.65
CA ASN A 50 -0.08 -0.40 16.76
C ASN A 50 1.00 -1.31 17.39
N PRO A 51 1.33 -1.11 18.67
CA PRO A 51 2.39 -1.86 19.34
C PRO A 51 2.07 -3.36 19.55
N HIS A 52 0.80 -3.75 19.45
CA HIS A 52 0.34 -5.13 19.63
C HIS A 52 0.61 -6.02 18.41
N LEU A 53 0.94 -5.43 17.26
CA LEU A 53 1.19 -6.18 16.03
C LEU A 53 2.62 -6.72 15.97
N GLN A 54 2.74 -7.93 15.44
CA GLN A 54 4.05 -8.47 15.10
C GLN A 54 4.45 -8.00 13.71
N TYR A 55 5.63 -7.39 13.60
CA TYR A 55 6.19 -6.96 12.32
C TYR A 55 7.39 -7.82 11.95
N VAL A 56 7.38 -8.43 10.76
CA VAL A 56 8.47 -9.26 10.25
C VAL A 56 9.07 -8.60 9.01
N PHE A 57 10.40 -8.48 8.98
CA PHE A 57 11.13 -7.87 7.88
C PHE A 57 12.04 -8.90 7.24
N HIS A 58 11.90 -9.07 5.94
CA HIS A 58 12.78 -9.90 5.16
C HIS A 58 13.43 -9.08 4.06
N ARG A 59 14.64 -8.59 4.36
CA ARG A 59 15.48 -7.88 3.41
C ARG A 59 16.45 -8.87 2.79
N THR A 60 16.43 -8.96 1.46
CA THR A 60 17.32 -9.85 0.70
C THR A 60 18.20 -9.05 -0.26
N HIS A 61 19.35 -9.62 -0.64
CA HIS A 61 20.18 -9.11 -1.74
C HIS A 61 19.92 -9.86 -3.05
N VAL A 62 19.19 -10.97 -2.99
CA VAL A 62 18.74 -11.72 -4.16
C VAL A 62 17.54 -10.99 -4.77
N GLN A 63 17.52 -10.84 -6.09
CA GLN A 63 16.40 -10.24 -6.79
C GLN A 63 15.14 -11.08 -6.60
N CYS A 64 14.16 -10.51 -5.90
CA CYS A 64 12.84 -11.09 -5.70
C CYS A 64 11.78 -9.98 -5.77
N ASP A 65 10.54 -10.35 -6.10
CA ASP A 65 9.46 -9.38 -6.14
C ASP A 65 9.06 -8.95 -4.71
N PRO A 66 9.01 -7.64 -4.42
CA PRO A 66 8.60 -7.14 -3.13
C PRO A 66 7.14 -7.48 -2.85
N HIS A 67 6.87 -7.94 -1.63
CA HIS A 67 5.54 -8.36 -1.22
C HIS A 67 5.21 -7.87 0.18
N VAL A 68 3.93 -7.54 0.35
CA VAL A 68 3.30 -7.28 1.64
C VAL A 68 2.41 -8.46 1.94
N VAL A 69 2.55 -9.01 3.14
CA VAL A 69 1.71 -10.09 3.63
C VAL A 69 1.09 -9.69 4.96
N GLY A 70 -0.23 -9.68 4.99
CA GLY A 70 -1.01 -9.57 6.22
C GLY A 70 -1.44 -10.95 6.69
N GLU A 71 -1.11 -11.31 7.93
CA GLU A 71 -1.67 -12.49 8.59
C GLU A 71 -2.80 -12.07 9.53
N PHE A 72 -3.83 -12.90 9.56
CA PHE A 72 -5.01 -12.71 10.38
C PHE A 72 -5.25 -13.93 11.26
N GLU A 73 -6.14 -13.80 12.24
CA GLU A 73 -6.67 -14.93 12.99
C GLU A 73 -7.22 -16.02 12.05
N TRP A 74 -7.23 -17.26 12.56
CA TRP A 74 -7.62 -18.46 11.81
C TRP A 74 -6.73 -18.75 10.59
N THR A 75 -5.44 -18.40 10.69
CA THR A 75 -4.39 -18.74 9.71
C THR A 75 -4.69 -18.20 8.31
N ARG A 76 -5.48 -17.13 8.21
CA ARG A 76 -5.75 -16.47 6.94
C ARG A 76 -4.58 -15.54 6.61
N GLN A 77 -4.14 -15.57 5.35
CA GLN A 77 -3.05 -14.74 4.86
C GLN A 77 -3.49 -14.02 3.59
N GLN A 78 -3.16 -12.73 3.49
CA GLN A 78 -3.33 -11.95 2.28
C GLN A 78 -1.96 -11.50 1.80
N ARG A 79 -1.59 -11.89 0.57
CA ARG A 79 -0.35 -11.48 -0.08
C ARG A 79 -0.65 -10.52 -1.22
N LYS A 80 0.10 -9.41 -1.29
CA LYS A 80 0.04 -8.46 -2.40
C LYS A 80 1.45 -8.19 -2.93
N ASN A 81 1.57 -8.24 -4.25
CA ASN A 81 2.78 -7.80 -4.94
C ASN A 81 2.82 -6.26 -5.01
N VAL A 82 4.00 -5.70 -4.74
CA VAL A 82 4.25 -4.26 -4.63
C VAL A 82 5.40 -3.81 -5.55
N SER A 83 5.75 -4.61 -6.56
CA SER A 83 6.75 -4.23 -7.58
C SER A 83 6.39 -2.91 -8.25
N TYR A 84 7.38 -2.01 -8.37
CA TYR A 84 7.28 -0.69 -9.03
C TYR A 84 6.24 0.26 -8.44
N LYS A 85 5.76 0.02 -7.22
CA LYS A 85 4.82 0.92 -6.56
C LYS A 85 5.54 2.00 -5.79
N THR A 86 4.93 3.18 -5.67
CA THR A 86 5.43 4.28 -4.82
C THR A 86 5.19 3.97 -3.34
N ALA A 87 5.93 4.63 -2.45
CA ALA A 87 5.77 4.45 -1.00
C ALA A 87 4.33 4.74 -0.52
N GLU A 88 3.66 5.68 -1.17
CA GLU A 88 2.29 6.08 -0.85
C GLU A 88 1.28 5.01 -1.28
N GLN A 89 1.50 4.38 -2.43
CA GLN A 89 0.71 3.23 -2.88
C GLN A 89 0.93 2.02 -1.96
N VAL A 90 2.16 1.79 -1.48
CA VAL A 90 2.45 0.74 -0.49
C VAL A 90 1.69 1.00 0.80
N LEU A 91 1.72 2.25 1.30
CA LEU A 91 0.97 2.66 2.49
C LEU A 91 -0.53 2.40 2.32
N ALA A 92 -1.10 2.74 1.18
CA ALA A 92 -2.51 2.52 0.90
C ALA A 92 -2.90 1.03 0.87
N ILE A 93 -2.00 0.15 0.40
CA ILE A 93 -2.19 -1.31 0.45
C ILE A 93 -2.13 -1.82 1.89
N VAL A 94 -1.18 -1.32 2.69
CA VAL A 94 -1.06 -1.70 4.11
C VAL A 94 -2.27 -1.20 4.90
N GLU A 95 -2.73 0.03 4.67
CA GLU A 95 -3.97 0.58 5.22
C GLU A 95 -5.16 -0.32 4.90
N GLU A 96 -5.30 -0.73 3.64
CA GLU A 96 -6.37 -1.65 3.22
C GLU A 96 -6.27 -3.00 3.94
N MET A 97 -5.09 -3.57 4.14
CA MET A 97 -4.94 -4.83 4.88
C MET A 97 -5.26 -4.68 6.38
N MET A 98 -4.89 -3.54 6.97
CA MET A 98 -5.05 -3.30 8.41
C MET A 98 -6.48 -2.94 8.78
N VAL A 99 -7.19 -2.20 7.91
CA VAL A 99 -8.58 -1.75 8.11
C VAL A 99 -9.58 -2.67 7.42
N GLY A 100 -9.21 -3.22 6.27
CA GLY A 100 -10.10 -3.88 5.33
C GLY A 100 -10.09 -5.40 5.45
N GLY A 101 -11.28 -5.94 5.72
CA GLY A 101 -11.65 -7.32 5.48
C GLY A 101 -12.50 -7.89 6.61
N ASP A 102 -13.65 -8.47 6.24
CA ASP A 102 -14.54 -9.13 7.19
C ASP A 102 -14.01 -10.55 7.45
N TYR A 103 -13.07 -10.68 8.39
CA TYR A 103 -12.41 -11.96 8.70
C TYR A 103 -13.12 -12.78 9.79
N ARG A 104 -14.28 -12.33 10.30
CA ARG A 104 -15.03 -12.98 11.38
C ARG A 104 -15.25 -14.49 11.15
N LYS A 105 -15.24 -15.26 12.25
CA LYS A 105 -15.42 -16.72 12.26
C LYS A 105 -16.69 -17.16 11.53
N GLY A 106 -16.57 -18.13 10.62
CA GLY A 106 -17.71 -18.93 10.13
C GLY A 106 -18.41 -18.50 8.83
N ARG A 107 -18.00 -17.44 8.12
CA ARG A 107 -18.52 -17.15 6.76
C ARG A 107 -17.40 -16.72 5.81
N ARG A 108 -17.33 -17.35 4.62
CA ARG A 108 -16.62 -16.77 3.45
C ARG A 108 -17.48 -15.60 2.95
N ARG A 109 -17.41 -14.45 3.59
CA ARG A 109 -18.08 -13.24 3.07
C ARG A 109 -17.19 -12.54 2.05
N HIS A 110 -17.86 -11.94 1.08
CA HIS A 110 -17.31 -11.41 -0.15
C HIS A 110 -16.13 -10.45 0.07
N ILE A 111 -15.25 -10.44 -0.93
CA ILE A 111 -14.17 -9.48 -1.10
C ILE A 111 -14.74 -8.07 -0.87
N CYS A 112 -14.10 -7.26 0.00
CA CYS A 112 -14.49 -5.87 0.18
C CYS A 112 -14.52 -5.20 -1.20
N THR A 113 -15.69 -4.72 -1.63
CA THR A 113 -15.88 -4.10 -2.96
C THR A 113 -15.32 -2.68 -3.03
N ARG A 114 -14.92 -2.12 -1.89
CA ARG A 114 -14.24 -0.83 -1.83
C ARG A 114 -12.91 -0.96 -2.55
N LEU A 115 -12.70 -0.16 -3.59
CA LEU A 115 -11.42 -0.13 -4.29
C LEU A 115 -10.31 0.24 -3.30
N PRO A 116 -9.17 -0.48 -3.33
CA PRO A 116 -7.97 -0.11 -2.61
C PRO A 116 -7.69 1.37 -2.84
N ARG A 117 -7.39 2.14 -1.79
CA ARG A 117 -6.95 3.52 -1.98
C ARG A 117 -5.74 3.61 -2.92
N GLY A 118 -4.87 2.60 -2.91
CA GLY A 118 -3.75 2.49 -3.85
C GLY A 118 -4.16 2.32 -5.32
N ARG A 119 -5.35 1.75 -5.62
CA ARG A 119 -5.93 1.71 -6.97
C ARG A 119 -6.55 3.04 -7.37
N VAL A 120 -7.19 3.74 -6.42
CA VAL A 120 -7.73 5.08 -6.65
C VAL A 120 -6.61 6.07 -6.95
N LEU A 121 -5.52 6.03 -6.16
CA LEU A 121 -4.32 6.83 -6.41
C LEU A 121 -3.69 6.47 -7.78
N LEU A 122 -3.69 5.19 -8.15
CA LEU A 122 -3.19 4.75 -9.45
C LEU A 122 -3.98 5.35 -10.61
N GLU A 123 -5.32 5.43 -10.52
CA GLU A 123 -6.15 6.05 -11.56
C GLU A 123 -5.92 7.57 -11.66
N GLU A 124 -5.67 8.26 -10.54
CA GLU A 124 -5.32 9.67 -10.52
C GLU A 124 -3.91 9.94 -11.07
N GLU A 125 -2.93 9.10 -10.72
CA GLU A 125 -1.53 9.20 -11.17
C GLU A 125 -1.35 8.70 -12.63
N GLN A 126 -2.14 7.71 -13.07
CA GLN A 126 -2.19 7.20 -14.44
C GLN A 126 -3.31 7.82 -15.27
N ARG A 127 -3.93 8.92 -14.81
CA ARG A 127 -4.71 9.81 -15.69
C ARG A 127 -3.72 10.48 -16.64
N GLY A 128 -3.22 9.68 -17.58
CA GLY A 128 -2.31 10.10 -18.62
C GLY A 128 -2.96 11.21 -19.42
N HIS A 129 -2.12 12.10 -19.94
CA HIS A 129 -2.50 13.04 -20.98
C HIS A 129 -3.44 12.36 -21.96
N ASP A 130 -4.64 12.92 -22.08
CA ASP A 130 -5.57 12.51 -23.11
C ASP A 130 -4.85 12.65 -24.45
N VAL A 131 -4.59 11.51 -25.11
CA VAL A 131 -3.77 11.43 -26.33
C VAL A 131 -4.40 12.23 -27.47
N PHE A 132 -5.71 12.49 -27.38
CA PHE A 132 -6.46 13.32 -28.32
C PHE A 132 -6.52 14.79 -27.92
N LYS A 133 -6.13 15.11 -26.70
CA LYS A 133 -6.08 16.49 -26.20
C LYS A 133 -4.72 17.07 -26.58
N VAL A 134 -4.66 17.60 -27.80
CA VAL A 134 -3.53 18.42 -28.26
C VAL A 134 -3.48 19.66 -27.40
N TYR A 135 -2.59 19.69 -26.42
CA TYR A 135 -2.23 20.92 -25.72
C TYR A 135 -1.41 21.75 -26.70
N SER A 136 -2.06 22.57 -27.52
CA SER A 136 -1.34 23.55 -28.31
C SER A 136 -0.61 24.48 -27.36
N LYS A 137 0.70 24.66 -27.58
CA LYS A 137 1.56 25.51 -26.74
C LYS A 137 1.22 27.00 -26.89
N TRP A 138 0.25 27.34 -27.74
CA TRP A 138 -0.09 28.67 -28.19
C TRP A 138 -1.40 29.13 -27.57
N LYS A 139 -1.35 30.27 -26.88
CA LYS A 139 -2.49 30.89 -26.16
C LYS A 139 -3.69 31.28 -27.04
N ALA A 140 -3.63 31.09 -28.36
CA ALA A 140 -4.61 31.60 -29.31
C ALA A 140 -5.70 30.59 -29.71
N ASP A 141 -5.61 29.31 -29.31
CA ASP A 141 -6.56 28.27 -29.75
C ASP A 141 -7.74 28.06 -28.80
N LEU A 142 -8.26 29.14 -28.20
CA LEU A 142 -9.50 29.11 -27.41
C LEU A 142 -10.54 30.02 -28.08
N ASP A 143 -11.27 29.45 -29.03
CA ASP A 143 -12.58 29.92 -29.51
C ASP A 143 -13.69 28.99 -29.00
#